data_AF-A0A0C2CVA6-F1
#
_entry.id   AF-A0A0C2CVA6-F1
#
_cell.length_a   1.000
_cell.length_b   1.000
_cell.length_c   1.000
_cell.angle_alpha   90.00
_cell.angle_beta   90.00
_cell.angle_gamma   90.00
#
_symmetry.space_group_name_H-M   'P 1'
#
loop_
_entity.id
_entity.type
_entity.pdbx_description
1 polymer ?
#
loop_
_entity_poly.entity_id
_entity_poly.type
_entity_poly.pdbx_seq_one_letter_code
_entity_poly.pdbx_strand_id
1 'polypeptide(L)' 'MLEALTAHGGEAVAATQLRQSLNADPTQLRTSLNRLIERGLVTFTGKARGTRYSLS' A
#
# COMPACT_ATOMS: atom_id res chain seq x y z
N MET A 1 -0.45 6.69 5.18
CA MET A 1 -0.15 5.66 4.15
C MET A 1 1.29 5.16 4.26
N LEU A 2 2.31 6.03 4.12
CA LEU A 2 3.71 5.63 4.35
C LEU A 2 3.93 5.11 5.77
N GLU A 3 3.40 5.79 6.78
CA GLU A 3 3.48 5.31 8.18
C GLU A 3 2.85 3.93 8.38
N ALA A 4 1.73 3.63 7.70
CA ALA A 4 1.11 2.31 7.78
C ALA A 4 1.93 1.23 7.06
N LEU A 5 2.58 1.57 5.93
CA LEU A 5 3.55 0.68 5.30
C LEU A 5 4.71 0.39 6.25
N THR A 6 5.31 1.42 6.84
CA THR A 6 6.39 1.28 7.83
C THR A 6 5.95 0.46 9.05
N ALA A 7 4.75 0.69 9.58
CA ALA A 7 4.19 -0.04 10.72
C ALA A 7 3.99 -1.53 10.43
N HIS A 8 3.82 -1.90 9.15
CA HIS A 8 3.73 -3.29 8.70
C HIS A 8 5.07 -3.86 8.20
N GLY A 9 6.19 -3.19 8.50
CA GLY A 9 7.54 -3.64 8.15
C GLY A 9 8.10 -3.07 6.85
N GLY A 10 7.30 -2.30 6.09
CA GLY A 10 7.75 -1.61 4.89
C GLY A 10 7.96 -2.51 3.67
N GLU A 11 7.83 -3.83 3.81
CA GLU A 11 8.11 -4.80 2.75
C GLU A 11 6.92 -5.74 2.52
N ALA A 12 6.51 -5.88 1.26
CA ALA A 12 5.53 -6.86 0.81
C ALA A 12 4.18 -6.84 1.56
N VAL A 13 3.74 -5.65 1.98
CA VAL A 13 2.52 -5.43 2.78
C VAL A 13 1.28 -5.60 1.90
N ALA A 14 0.33 -6.44 2.31
CA ALA A 14 -0.86 -6.71 1.52
C ALA A 14 -1.83 -5.50 1.51
N ALA A 15 -2.51 -5.29 0.38
CA ALA A 15 -3.54 -4.26 0.24
C ALA A 15 -4.65 -4.36 1.31
N THR A 16 -5.02 -5.59 1.68
CA THR A 16 -6.03 -5.86 2.72
C THR A 16 -5.57 -5.42 4.11
N GLN A 17 -4.29 -5.62 4.44
CA GLN A 17 -3.71 -5.19 5.71
C GLN A 17 -3.73 -3.67 5.83
N LEU A 18 -3.27 -2.96 4.78
CA LEU A 18 -3.32 -1.50 4.74
C LEU A 18 -4.75 -0.97 4.88
N ARG A 19 -5.72 -1.62 4.21
CA ARG A 19 -7.13 -1.24 4.29
C ARG A 19 -7.67 -1.39 5.71
N GLN A 20 -7.38 -2.51 6.35
CA GLN A 20 -7.84 -2.82 7.71
C GLN A 20 -7.20 -1.90 8.74
N SER A 21 -5.88 -1.67 8.65
CA SER A 21 -5.15 -0.80 9.57
C SER A 21 -5.60 0.66 9.48
N LEU A 22 -5.84 1.14 8.26
CA LEU A 22 -6.23 2.53 8.02
C LEU A 22 -7.75 2.76 8.08
N ASN A 23 -8.54 1.70 8.26
CA ASN A 23 -10.00 1.71 8.10
C ASN A 23 -10.45 2.47 6.83
N ALA A 24 -9.70 2.29 5.74
CA ALA A 24 -9.82 3.10 4.53
C ALA A 24 -10.78 2.50 3.50
N ASP A 25 -11.47 3.36 2.75
CA ASP A 25 -12.20 2.94 1.56
C ASP A 25 -11.24 2.42 0.46
N PRO A 26 -11.59 1.34 -0.29
CA PRO A 26 -10.72 0.80 -1.35
C PRO A 26 -10.28 1.83 -2.40
N THR A 27 -11.15 2.78 -2.76
CA THR A 27 -10.87 3.82 -3.76
C THR A 27 -9.88 4.83 -3.22
N GLN A 28 -10.05 5.25 -1.96
CA GLN A 28 -9.09 6.12 -1.27
C GLN A 28 -7.73 5.45 -1.15
N LEU A 29 -7.68 4.20 -0.68
CA LEU A 29 -6.44 3.43 -0.55
C LEU A 29 -5.70 3.36 -1.88
N ARG A 30 -6.39 3.03 -2.98
CA ARG A 30 -5.79 2.95 -4.31
C ARG A 30 -5.28 4.30 -4.80
N THR A 31 -6.06 5.37 -4.59
CA THR A 31 -5.68 6.73 -5.00
C THR A 31 -4.42 7.19 -4.27
N SER A 32 -4.36 6.98 -2.95
CA SER A 32 -3.20 7.32 -2.15
C SER A 32 -1.96 6.50 -2.53
N LEU A 33 -2.11 5.19 -2.74
CA LEU A 33 -0.99 4.32 -3.15
C LEU A 33 -0.47 4.67 -4.54
N ASN A 34 -1.35 4.94 -5.51
CA ASN A 34 -0.95 5.37 -6.85
C ASN A 34 -0.12 6.66 -6.80
N ARG A 35 -0.54 7.66 -6.03
CA ARG A 35 0.25 8.91 -5.87
C ARG A 35 1.63 8.66 -5.25
N LEU A 36 1.76 7.69 -4.36
CA LEU A 36 3.06 7.34 -3.76
C LEU A 36 3.95 6.56 -4.74
N ILE A 37 3.34 5.71 -5.57
CA ILE A 37 4.03 4.99 -6.66
C ILE A 37 4.54 5.98 -7.71
N GLU A 38 3.70 6.92 -8.14
CA GLU A 38 4.07 8.00 -9.08
C GLU A 38 5.24 8.85 -8.57
N ARG A 39 5.33 9.02 -7.25
CA ARG A 39 6.43 9.72 -6.58
C ARG A 39 7.67 8.85 -6.34
N GLY A 40 7.64 7.57 -6.71
CA GLY A 40 8.73 6.63 -6.48
C GLY A 40 8.97 6.27 -5.02
N LEU A 41 7.99 6.47 -4.14
CA LEU A 41 8.11 6.17 -2.70
C LEU A 41 7.61 4.77 -2.33
N VAL A 42 6.80 4.18 -3.21
CA VAL A 42 6.18 2.88 -3.00
C VAL A 42 6.27 2.09 -4.30
N THR A 43 6.58 0.81 -4.19
CA THR A 43 6.50 -0.15 -5.29
C THR A 43 5.44 -1.20 -4.97
N PHE A 44 5.02 -1.96 -5.97
CA PHE A 44 4.08 -3.05 -5.76
C PHE A 44 4.48 -4.30 -6.56
N THR A 45 4.08 -5.45 -6.06
CA THR A 45 4.23 -6.75 -6.71
C THR A 45 2.92 -7.52 -6.66
N GLY A 46 2.77 -8.53 -7.53
CA GLY A 46 1.57 -9.37 -7.60
C GLY A 46 0.46 -8.82 -8.50
N LYS A 47 -0.68 -9.50 -8.53
CA LYS A 47 -1.85 -9.16 -9.33
C LYS A 47 -3.15 -9.27 -8.52
N ALA A 48 -4.07 -8.34 -8.75
CA ALA A 48 -5.41 -8.32 -8.16
C ALA A 48 -5.41 -8.49 -6.63
N ARG A 49 -5.96 -9.59 -6.10
CA ARG A 49 -6.03 -9.86 -4.64
C ARG A 49 -4.67 -10.20 -4.03
N GLY A 50 -3.67 -10.53 -4.84
CA GLY A 50 -2.31 -10.81 -4.41
C GLY A 50 -1.38 -9.60 -4.43
N THR A 51 -1.89 -8.39 -4.64
CA THR A 51 -1.06 -7.18 -4.69
C THR A 51 -0.47 -6.86 -3.32
N ARG A 52 0.85 -6.68 -3.30
CA ARG A 52 1.65 -6.30 -2.14
C ARG A 52 2.42 -5.03 -2.43
N TYR A 53 2.60 -4.19 -1.42
CA TYR A 53 3.27 -2.90 -1.53
C TYR A 53 4.52 -2.88 -0.65
N SER A 54 5.59 -2.27 -1.16
CA SER A 54 6.84 -2.07 -0.44
C SER A 54 7.23 -0.60 -0.52
N LEU A 55 7.89 -0.09 0.51
CA LEU A 55 8.61 1.19 0.42
C LEU A 55 9.76 1.02 -0.58
N SER A 56 10.02 2.07 -1.36
CA SER A 56 11.17 2.12 -2.29
C SER A 56 12.41 2.70 -1.64
#